data_AF-A0A5C8D3H4-F1
#
_entry.id   AF-A0A5C8D3H4-F1
#
_cell.length_a   1.000
_cell.length_b   1.000
_cell.length_c   1.000
_cell.angle_alpha   90.00
_cell.angle_beta   90.00
_cell.angle_gamma   90.00
#
_symmetry.space_group_name_H-M   'P 1'
#
loop_
_entity.id
_entity.type
_entity.pdbx_description
1 polymer ?
#
loop_
_entity_poly.entity_id
_entity_poly.type
_entity_poly.pdbx_seq_one_letter_code
_entity_poly.pdbx_strand_id
1 'polypeptide(L)'
;MHHLVIAALSESYNVFSPGELLPSGDVAALATKVFATAFKIGIQLSAPFIVFGLVFNLGLGVLARLMPQMQVYFVGVPLSILAGFLILAAIIATMMGTYLDYFGGVLHDLAPRR
;
A
#
# COMPACT_ATOMS: atom_id res chain seq x y z
N MET A 1 16.76 1.82 11.05
CA MET A 1 15.57 2.53 10.53
C MET A 1 15.11 3.66 11.44
N HIS A 2 14.84 3.44 12.74
CA HIS A 2 14.36 4.51 13.62
C HIS A 2 15.32 5.72 13.75
N HIS A 3 16.63 5.51 13.69
CA HIS A 3 17.62 6.60 13.72
C HIS A 3 17.62 7.47 12.44
N LEU A 4 17.24 6.92 11.28
CA LEU A 4 17.13 7.68 10.03
C LEU A 4 15.96 8.67 10.09
N VAL A 5 14.87 8.28 10.76
CA VAL A 5 13.72 9.17 10.99
C VAL A 5 14.12 10.35 11.86
N ILE A 6 14.89 10.10 12.94
CA ILE A 6 15.36 11.15 13.85
C ILE A 6 16.35 12.09 13.13
N ALA A 7 17.25 11.55 12.30
CA ALA A 7 18.17 12.35 11.49
C ALA A 7 17.43 13.22 10.46
N ALA A 8 16.42 12.67 9.77
CA ALA A 8 15.60 13.41 8.82
C ALA A 8 14.80 14.55 9.50
N LEU A 9 14.29 14.33 10.72
CA LEU A 9 13.63 15.36 11.51
C LEU A 9 14.58 16.50 11.90
N SER A 10 15.80 16.17 12.33
CA SER A 10 16.83 17.17 12.64
C SER A 10 17.17 18.03 11.42
N GLU A 11 17.29 17.42 10.24
CA GLU A 11 17.65 18.12 9.00
C GLU A 11 16.50 18.97 8.44
N SER A 12 15.25 18.59 8.71
CA SER A 12 14.08 19.39 8.32
C SER A 12 14.11 20.81 8.90
N TYR A 13 14.77 21.01 10.05
CA TYR A 13 14.96 22.33 10.66
C TYR A 13 16.04 23.18 9.97
N ASN A 14 16.96 22.57 9.21
CA ASN A 14 17.93 23.29 8.38
C ASN A 14 17.32 23.73 7.05
N VAL A 15 16.46 22.88 6.45
CA VAL A 15 15.81 23.15 5.15
C VAL A 15 14.68 24.18 5.28
N PHE A 16 13.96 24.20 6.41
CA PHE A 16 12.91 25.17 6.70
C PHE A 16 13.35 26.12 7.81
N SER A 17 14.20 27.10 7.46
CA SER A 17 14.62 28.14 8.40
C SER A 17 13.43 29.01 8.83
N PRO A 18 13.21 29.21 10.15
CA PRO A 18 12.09 30.04 10.63
C PRO A 18 12.22 31.49 10.13
N GLY A 19 11.27 31.93 9.30
CA GLY A 19 11.20 33.31 8.80
C GLY A 19 11.40 33.48 7.29
N GLU A 20 11.76 32.44 6.54
CA GLU A 20 11.84 32.49 5.08
C GLU A 20 10.54 32.06 4.38
N LEU A 21 10.26 32.65 3.21
CA LEU A 21 9.12 32.27 2.39
C LEU A 21 9.37 30.90 1.75
N LEU A 22 8.55 29.93 2.14
CA LEU A 22 8.52 28.58 1.56
C LEU A 22 8.36 28.65 0.02
N PRO A 23 9.24 27.99 -0.77
CA PRO A 23 9.04 27.82 -2.20
C PRO A 23 7.79 26.97 -2.45
N SER A 24 6.63 27.60 -2.65
CA SER A 24 5.32 26.93 -2.73
C SER A 24 5.21 25.90 -3.85
N GLY A 25 5.94 26.10 -4.96
CA GLY A 25 5.99 25.15 -6.08
C GLY A 25 6.70 23.83 -5.75
N ASP A 26 7.75 23.88 -4.92
CA ASP A 26 8.53 22.70 -4.54
C ASP A 26 7.77 21.82 -3.55
N VAL A 27 7.01 22.44 -2.65
CA VAL A 27 6.13 21.75 -1.70
C VAL A 27 5.02 20.97 -2.42
N ALA A 28 4.37 21.58 -3.42
CA ALA A 28 3.30 20.92 -4.18
C ALA A 28 3.81 19.74 -5.02
N ALA A 29 4.98 19.88 -5.63
CA ALA A 29 5.64 18.82 -6.39
C ALA A 29 6.06 17.66 -5.47
N LEU A 30 6.64 17.96 -4.32
CA LEU A 30 7.01 16.97 -3.31
C LEU A 30 5.79 16.21 -2.78
N ALA A 31 4.72 16.92 -2.41
CA ALA A 31 3.48 16.30 -1.92
C ALA A 31 2.88 15.34 -2.96
N THR A 32 2.85 15.75 -4.23
CA THR A 32 2.33 14.93 -5.33
C THR A 32 3.20 13.70 -5.57
N LYS A 33 4.53 13.84 -5.53
CA LYS A 33 5.47 12.73 -5.67
C LYS A 33 5.33 11.71 -4.55
N VAL A 34 5.21 12.17 -3.30
CA VAL A 34 5.02 11.31 -2.13
C VAL A 34 3.68 10.58 -2.23
N PHE A 35 2.60 11.28 -2.60
CA PHE A 35 1.28 10.68 -2.79
C PHE A 35 1.29 9.62 -3.88
N ALA A 36 1.85 9.91 -5.06
CA ALA A 36 1.94 8.97 -6.16
C ALA A 36 2.74 7.71 -5.78
N THR A 37 3.84 7.89 -5.05
CA THR A 37 4.68 6.78 -4.58
C THR A 37 3.94 5.91 -3.56
N ALA A 38 3.27 6.51 -2.58
CA ALA A 38 2.48 5.79 -1.59
C ALA A 38 1.30 5.04 -2.24
N PHE A 39 0.61 5.68 -3.19
CA PHE A 39 -0.51 5.08 -3.91
C PHE A 39 -0.06 3.87 -4.75
N LYS A 40 1.06 4.00 -5.47
CA LYS A 40 1.65 2.90 -6.25
C LYS A 40 1.95 1.69 -5.35
N ILE A 41 2.57 1.91 -4.20
CA ILE A 41 2.90 0.83 -3.24
C ILE A 41 1.62 0.20 -2.68
N GLY A 42 0.64 1.03 -2.29
CA GLY A 42 -0.66 0.56 -1.81
C GLY A 42 -1.38 -0.35 -2.81
N ILE A 43 -1.40 0.04 -4.10
CA ILE A 43 -1.93 -0.80 -5.18
C ILE A 43 -1.11 -2.07 -5.34
N GLN A 44 0.22 -1.98 -5.37
CA GLN A 44 1.08 -3.15 -5.58
C GLN A 44 0.92 -4.19 -4.46
N LEU A 45 0.81 -3.74 -3.22
CA LEU A 45 0.54 -4.59 -2.06
C LEU A 45 -0.88 -5.18 -2.08
N SER A 46 -1.86 -4.43 -2.59
CA SER A 46 -3.25 -4.89 -2.69
C SER A 46 -3.52 -5.75 -3.94
N ALA A 47 -2.65 -5.70 -4.94
CA ALA A 47 -2.79 -6.40 -6.23
C ALA A 47 -3.18 -7.88 -6.11
N PRO A 48 -2.52 -8.72 -5.29
CA PRO A 48 -2.90 -10.13 -5.16
C PRO A 48 -4.35 -10.31 -4.67
N PHE A 49 -4.82 -9.48 -3.74
CA PHE A 49 -6.19 -9.52 -3.23
C PHE A 49 -7.20 -8.99 -4.25
N ILE A 50 -6.83 -7.96 -5.02
CA ILE A 50 -7.68 -7.42 -6.10
C ILE A 50 -7.90 -8.49 -7.18
N VAL A 51 -6.83 -9.14 -7.64
CA VAL A 51 -6.90 -10.19 -8.67
C VAL A 51 -7.72 -11.37 -8.16
N PHE A 52 -7.45 -11.84 -6.93
CA PHE A 52 -8.22 -12.90 -6.31
C PHE A 52 -9.70 -12.52 -6.19
N GLY A 53 -10.00 -11.35 -5.64
CA GLY A 53 -11.36 -10.87 -5.45
C GLY A 53 -12.11 -10.75 -6.78
N LEU A 54 -11.45 -10.26 -7.84
CA LEU A 54 -12.05 -10.17 -9.17
C LEU A 54 -12.40 -11.56 -9.71
N VAL A 55 -11.45 -12.50 -9.71
CA VAL A 55 -11.67 -13.87 -10.21
C VAL A 55 -12.74 -14.58 -9.39
N PHE A 56 -12.70 -14.43 -8.06
CA PHE A 56 -13.65 -15.05 -7.16
C PHE A 56 -15.07 -14.52 -7.34
N ASN A 57 -15.24 -13.19 -7.45
CA ASN A 57 -16.55 -12.57 -7.70
C ASN A 57 -17.10 -12.97 -9.08
N LEU A 58 -16.25 -13.07 -10.11
CA LEU A 58 -16.65 -13.58 -11.42
C LEU A 58 -17.10 -15.04 -11.33
N GLY A 59 -16.36 -15.89 -10.62
CA GLY A 59 -16.73 -17.29 -10.38
C GLY A 59 -18.06 -17.43 -9.64
N LEU A 60 -18.27 -16.65 -8.58
CA LEU A 60 -19.55 -16.60 -7.87
C LEU A 60 -20.69 -16.10 -8.77
N GLY A 61 -20.43 -15.12 -9.63
CA GLY A 61 -21.41 -14.62 -10.60
C GLY A 61 -21.85 -15.67 -11.61
N VAL A 62 -20.92 -16.51 -12.07
CA VAL A 62 -21.23 -17.67 -12.94
C VAL A 62 -22.03 -18.72 -12.16
N LEU A 63 -21.61 -19.07 -10.94
CA LEU A 63 -22.32 -20.01 -10.07
C LEU A 63 -23.76 -19.54 -9.77
N ALA A 64 -23.96 -18.24 -9.56
CA ALA A 64 -25.28 -17.64 -9.34
C ALA A 64 -26.21 -17.80 -10.54
N ARG A 65 -25.66 -17.82 -11.77
CA ARG A 65 -26.46 -18.11 -12.98
C ARG A 65 -26.80 -19.59 -13.13
N LEU A 66 -25.90 -20.50 -12.71
CA LEU A 66 -26.09 -21.95 -12.83
C LEU A 66 -27.08 -22.49 -11.78
N MET A 67 -27.08 -21.92 -10.57
CA MET A 67 -27.95 -22.35 -9.47
C MET A 67 -28.79 -21.18 -8.95
N PRO A 68 -29.76 -20.66 -9.72
CA PRO A 68 -30.51 -19.44 -9.40
C PRO A 68 -31.43 -19.58 -8.18
N GLN A 69 -31.79 -20.82 -7.80
CA GLN A 69 -32.56 -21.09 -6.58
C GLN A 69 -31.70 -21.05 -5.30
N MET A 70 -30.38 -21.18 -5.41
CA MET A 70 -29.47 -21.14 -4.27
C MET A 70 -28.95 -19.71 -4.07
N GLN A 71 -29.01 -19.21 -2.84
CA GLN A 71 -28.40 -17.91 -2.50
C GLN A 71 -26.88 -18.06 -2.43
N VAL A 72 -26.22 -17.98 -3.58
CA VAL A 72 -24.76 -18.21 -3.74
C VAL A 72 -23.92 -17.32 -2.82
N TYR A 73 -24.39 -16.12 -2.50
CA TYR A 73 -23.74 -15.21 -1.55
C TYR A 73 -23.63 -15.78 -0.12
N PHE A 74 -24.58 -16.62 0.31
CA PHE A 74 -24.55 -17.23 1.64
C PHE A 74 -23.35 -18.16 1.82
N VAL A 75 -22.93 -18.85 0.76
CA VAL A 75 -21.74 -19.72 0.74
C VAL A 75 -20.50 -18.95 0.31
N GLY A 76 -20.65 -18.01 -0.62
CA GLY A 76 -19.56 -17.22 -1.20
C GLY A 76 -18.87 -16.30 -0.20
N VAL A 77 -19.61 -15.67 0.73
CA VAL A 77 -19.03 -14.74 1.72
C VAL A 77 -18.13 -15.46 2.73
N PRO A 78 -18.55 -16.56 3.39
CA PRO A 78 -17.64 -17.31 4.26
C PRO A 78 -16.40 -17.82 3.53
N LEU A 79 -16.58 -18.29 2.29
CA LEU A 79 -15.49 -18.84 1.49
C LEU A 79 -14.50 -17.76 1.04
N SER A 80 -14.96 -16.56 0.67
CA SER A 80 -14.08 -15.45 0.28
C SER A 80 -13.21 -14.99 1.45
N ILE A 81 -13.78 -14.94 2.66
CA ILE A 81 -13.07 -14.56 3.87
C ILE A 81 -11.97 -15.59 4.18
N LEU A 82 -12.31 -16.88 4.20
CA LEU A 82 -11.35 -17.96 4.43
C LEU A 82 -10.21 -17.94 3.41
N ALA A 83 -10.54 -17.84 2.12
CA ALA A 83 -9.55 -17.77 1.06
C ALA A 83 -8.68 -16.50 1.15
N GLY A 84 -9.27 -15.35 1.49
CA GLY A 84 -8.54 -14.11 1.72
C GLY A 84 -7.52 -14.24 2.87
N PHE A 85 -7.91 -14.87 3.97
CA PHE A 85 -6.99 -15.14 5.08
C PHE A 85 -5.87 -16.13 4.71
N LEU A 86 -6.17 -17.17 3.93
CA LEU A 86 -5.15 -18.11 3.46
C LEU A 86 -4.14 -17.42 2.53
N ILE A 87 -4.61 -16.59 1.61
CA ILE A 87 -3.76 -15.79 0.74
C ILE A 87 -2.88 -14.87 1.58
N LEU A 88 -3.48 -14.14 2.52
CA LEU A 88 -2.74 -13.27 3.44
C LEU A 88 -1.66 -14.06 4.19
N ALA A 89 -2.01 -15.18 4.81
CA ALA A 89 -1.05 -16.01 5.55
C ALA A 89 0.13 -16.47 4.68
N ALA A 90 -0.12 -16.79 3.41
CA ALA A 90 0.92 -17.22 2.48
C ALA A 90 1.86 -16.08 2.05
N ILE A 91 1.34 -14.86 1.88
CA ILE A 91 2.10 -13.75 1.28
C ILE A 91 2.54 -12.68 2.28
N ILE A 92 2.07 -12.71 3.53
CA ILE A 92 2.34 -11.67 4.53
C ILE A 92 3.84 -11.44 4.77
N ALA A 93 4.64 -12.51 4.77
CA ALA A 93 6.10 -12.41 4.91
C ALA A 93 6.73 -11.64 3.75
N THR A 94 6.35 -11.99 2.51
CA THR A 94 6.84 -11.34 1.29
C THR A 94 6.34 -9.89 1.17
N MET A 95 5.07 -9.64 1.55
CA MET A 95 4.51 -8.28 1.61
C MET A 95 5.27 -7.41 2.59
N MET A 96 5.59 -7.94 3.78
CA MET A 96 6.35 -7.21 4.79
C MET A 96 7.76 -6.88 4.29
N GLY A 97 8.45 -7.83 3.66
CA GLY A 97 9.77 -7.58 3.05
C GLY A 97 9.72 -6.46 2.00
N THR A 98 8.77 -6.57 1.07
CA THR A 98 8.58 -5.56 0.01
C THR A 98 8.26 -4.18 0.60
N TYR A 99 7.42 -4.11 1.64
CA TYR A 99 7.12 -2.87 2.34
C TYR A 99 8.36 -2.25 3.00
N LEU A 100 9.18 -3.07 3.67
CA LEU A 100 10.41 -2.61 4.33
C LEU A 100 11.44 -2.09 3.33
N ASP A 101 11.59 -2.74 2.17
CA ASP A 101 12.50 -2.30 1.11
C ASP A 101 12.08 -0.93 0.56
N TYR A 102 10.78 -0.75 0.29
CA TYR A 102 10.25 0.54 -0.15
C TYR A 102 10.40 1.62 0.93
N PHE A 103 10.08 1.31 2.18
CA PHE A 103 10.19 2.25 3.29
C PHE A 103 11.64 2.66 3.56
N GLY A 104 12.57 1.70 3.48
CA GLY A 104 14.00 1.97 3.55
C GLY A 104 14.50 2.86 2.42
N GLY A 105 14.03 2.62 1.19
CA GLY A 105 14.34 3.46 0.03
C GLY A 105 13.87 4.91 0.20
N VAL A 106 12.64 5.12 0.66
CA VAL A 106 12.10 6.47 0.94
C VAL A 106 12.89 7.16 2.04
N LEU A 107 13.21 6.46 3.13
CA LEU A 107 14.01 7.03 4.21
C LEU A 107 15.42 7.40 3.76
N HIS A 108 16.02 6.63 2.86
CA HIS A 108 17.34 6.93 2.31
C HIS A 108 17.32 8.11 1.32
N ASP A 109 16.21 8.31 0.59
CA ASP A 109 16.04 9.50 -0.26
C ASP A 109 15.81 10.78 0.56
N LEU A 110 15.23 10.65 1.78
CA LEU A 110 14.96 11.77 2.68
C LEU A 110 16.13 12.07 3.65
N ALA A 111 16.93 11.06 4.01
CA ALA A 111 18.10 11.24 4.86
C ALA A 111 19.31 11.64 3.99
N PRO A 112 20.03 12.72 4.35
CA PRO A 112 21.17 13.18 3.55
C PRO A 112 22.26 12.10 3.51
N ARG A 113 22.74 11.82 2.29
CA ARG A 113 24.00 11.10 2.08
C ARG A 113 25.10 11.95 2.72
N ARG A 114 25.78 11.40 3.74
CA ARG A 114 27.18 11.79 3.93
C ARG A 114 27.99 11.32 2.72
#